data_AF-A0A514BNB0-F1
#
_entry.id   AF-A0A514BNB0-F1
#
_cell.length_a   1.000
_cell.length_b   1.000
_cell.length_c   1.000
_cell.angle_alpha   90.00
_cell.angle_beta   90.00
_cell.angle_gamma   90.00
#
_symmetry.space_group_name_H-M   'P 1'
#
loop_
_entity.id
_entity.type
_entity.pdbx_description
1 polymer ?
#
loop_
_entity_poly.entity_id
_entity_poly.type
_entity_poly.pdbx_seq_one_letter_code
_entity_poly.pdbx_strand_id
1 'polypeptide(L)'
;MTTRHRFHALPLALILALAPASAAFAQQSISKVNGSITAEAGQEYGSLETVNGSIRIGAGARVRNAETVNGSIKAGNSARTGSLETVNGSIRLEEQVEVDGDLETVNGSIFVGRDGRIAEGIETVNGAIGLVAARVGGDIETVTGDLTVGAGSHVRGGIRYHKPSMVRFNVGKKQRPPRVIIGPNAVVEGPLVFEREVKLYVHTSARIGAITGATAIRYDTDRAPAE
;
A
#
# COMPACT_ATOMS: atom_id res chain seq x y z
N MET A 1 6.76 66.72 -60.26
CA MET A 1 6.76 65.60 -59.31
C MET A 1 5.32 65.07 -59.23
N THR A 2 4.77 64.26 -60.15
CA THR A 2 5.00 62.82 -60.45
C THR A 2 5.08 61.97 -59.16
N THR A 3 4.35 60.89 -58.85
CA THR A 3 3.30 60.09 -59.50
C THR A 3 2.73 59.14 -58.42
N ARG A 4 1.39 59.10 -58.27
CA ARG A 4 0.48 57.94 -58.08
C ARG A 4 1.01 56.50 -57.77
N HIS A 5 0.16 55.80 -56.96
CA HIS A 5 -0.19 54.35 -56.99
C HIS A 5 0.80 53.35 -56.36
N ARG A 6 0.45 52.19 -55.77
CA ARG A 6 -0.78 51.43 -55.42
C ARG A 6 -0.34 50.21 -54.58
N PHE A 7 -1.28 49.66 -53.79
CA PHE A 7 -1.44 48.28 -53.29
C PHE A 7 -0.28 47.26 -53.43
N HIS A 8 -0.03 46.50 -52.35
CA HIS A 8 -0.01 45.03 -52.43
C HIS A 8 -0.48 44.38 -51.12
N ALA A 9 -1.47 43.49 -51.27
CA ALA A 9 -1.97 42.56 -50.28
C ALA A 9 -1.33 41.18 -50.48
N LEU A 10 -1.32 40.38 -49.39
CA LEU A 10 -1.10 38.93 -49.27
C LEU A 10 0.32 38.37 -49.49
N PRO A 11 0.62 37.12 -49.07
CA PRO A 11 0.07 36.30 -47.95
C PRO A 11 1.19 35.61 -47.12
N LEU A 12 0.95 35.05 -45.92
CA LEU A 12 1.62 33.77 -45.58
C LEU A 12 1.03 33.03 -44.37
N ALA A 13 0.46 31.86 -44.70
CA ALA A 13 0.46 30.59 -43.95
C ALA A 13 0.07 30.58 -42.47
N LEU A 14 -1.20 30.26 -42.22
CA LEU A 14 -1.60 29.53 -41.02
C LEU A 14 -1.06 28.09 -41.14
N ILE A 15 0.07 27.82 -40.50
CA ILE A 15 0.56 26.46 -40.28
C ILE A 15 -0.29 25.88 -39.15
N LEU A 16 -1.27 25.04 -39.51
CA LEU A 16 -1.92 24.15 -38.56
C LEU A 16 -0.88 23.11 -38.15
N ALA A 17 -0.15 23.38 -37.07
CA ALA A 17 0.68 22.38 -36.42
C ALA A 17 -0.25 21.29 -35.88
N LEU A 18 -0.34 20.18 -36.60
CA LEU A 18 -0.94 18.95 -36.11
C LEU A 18 -0.01 18.43 -35.00
N ALA A 19 -0.22 18.91 -33.78
CA ALA A 19 0.33 18.25 -32.60
C ALA A 19 -0.22 16.82 -32.61
N PRO A 20 0.62 15.79 -32.37
CA PRO A 20 0.08 14.47 -32.09
C PRO A 20 -0.72 14.64 -30.80
N ALA A 21 -2.05 14.58 -30.91
CA ALA A 21 -2.89 14.30 -29.76
C ALA A 21 -2.44 12.92 -29.29
N SER A 22 -1.62 12.89 -28.25
CA SER A 22 -1.43 11.69 -27.46
C SER A 22 -2.85 11.26 -27.07
N ALA A 23 -3.36 10.23 -27.73
CA ALA A 23 -4.60 9.61 -27.36
C ALA A 23 -4.37 9.08 -25.94
N ALA A 24 -4.73 9.88 -24.94
CA ALA A 24 -5.02 9.38 -23.62
C ALA A 24 -6.19 8.41 -23.82
N PHE A 25 -5.86 7.14 -24.07
CA PHE A 25 -6.82 6.06 -23.86
C PHE A 25 -7.29 6.25 -22.43
N ALA A 26 -8.52 6.71 -22.24
CA ALA A 26 -9.10 6.80 -20.92
C ALA A 26 -8.98 5.41 -20.30
N GLN A 27 -8.07 5.25 -19.33
CA GLN A 27 -7.85 3.97 -18.69
C GLN A 27 -9.20 3.49 -18.13
N GLN A 28 -9.62 2.29 -18.54
CA GLN A 28 -10.94 1.79 -18.21
C GLN A 28 -11.08 1.65 -16.69
N SER A 29 -11.99 2.41 -16.10
CA SER A 29 -12.40 2.21 -14.70
C SER A 29 -13.53 1.20 -14.67
N ILE A 30 -13.49 0.27 -13.71
CA ILE A 30 -14.44 -0.82 -13.59
C ILE A 30 -15.05 -0.76 -12.19
N SER A 31 -16.37 -0.65 -12.11
CA SER A 31 -17.11 -0.68 -10.85
C SER A 31 -18.17 -1.78 -10.90
N LYS A 32 -18.27 -2.57 -9.82
CA LYS A 32 -19.24 -3.66 -9.68
C LYS A 32 -19.85 -3.66 -8.29
N VAL A 33 -21.11 -4.07 -8.17
CA VAL A 33 -21.68 -4.40 -6.85
C VAL A 33 -21.37 -5.86 -6.51
N ASN A 34 -21.54 -6.75 -7.48
CA ASN A 34 -21.28 -8.18 -7.32
C ASN A 34 -20.35 -8.66 -8.44
N GLY A 35 -19.42 -9.54 -8.07
CA GLY A 35 -18.53 -10.21 -9.00
C GLY A 35 -17.12 -9.64 -8.98
N SER A 36 -16.16 -10.51 -9.25
CA SER A 36 -14.74 -10.16 -9.22
C SER A 36 -14.34 -9.32 -10.43
N ILE A 37 -13.27 -8.55 -10.25
CA ILE A 37 -12.64 -7.75 -11.30
C ILE A 37 -11.24 -8.30 -11.53
N THR A 38 -10.89 -8.52 -12.79
CA THR A 38 -9.52 -8.89 -13.19
C THR A 38 -8.98 -7.76 -14.07
N ALA A 39 -7.88 -7.17 -13.64
CA ALA A 39 -7.03 -6.37 -14.51
C ALA A 39 -6.00 -7.31 -15.16
N GLU A 40 -6.05 -7.42 -16.48
CA GLU A 40 -5.19 -8.33 -17.22
C GLU A 40 -3.72 -7.92 -17.16
N ALA A 41 -2.83 -8.90 -17.28
CA ALA A 41 -1.39 -8.69 -17.17
C ALA A 41 -0.87 -7.67 -18.20
N GLY A 42 0.02 -6.77 -17.76
CA GLY A 42 0.63 -5.74 -18.59
C GLY A 42 -0.31 -4.66 -19.14
N GLN A 43 -1.60 -4.69 -18.77
CA GLN A 43 -2.58 -3.70 -19.22
C GLN A 43 -2.69 -2.54 -18.23
N GLU A 44 -3.26 -1.42 -18.70
CA GLU A 44 -3.53 -0.25 -17.88
C GLU A 44 -5.03 -0.09 -17.60
N TYR A 45 -5.37 0.20 -16.35
CA TYR A 45 -6.74 0.43 -15.88
C TYR A 45 -6.82 1.67 -14.98
N GLY A 46 -8.03 2.23 -14.91
CA GLY A 46 -8.35 3.33 -14.00
C GLY A 46 -8.59 2.82 -12.58
N SER A 47 -9.67 3.26 -11.93
CA SER A 47 -10.11 2.67 -10.65
C SER A 47 -10.72 1.30 -10.89
N LEU A 48 -10.47 0.36 -9.98
CA LEU A 48 -11.19 -0.91 -9.88
C LEU A 48 -11.94 -0.94 -8.54
N GLU A 49 -13.26 -1.05 -8.56
CA GLU A 49 -14.09 -0.96 -7.35
C GLU A 49 -15.11 -2.09 -7.32
N THR A 50 -15.21 -2.83 -6.21
CA THR A 50 -16.28 -3.82 -6.05
C THR A 50 -16.79 -3.95 -4.62
N VAL A 51 -18.09 -4.18 -4.41
CA VAL A 51 -18.62 -4.41 -3.05
C VAL A 51 -18.46 -5.87 -2.63
N ASN A 52 -18.94 -6.82 -3.45
CA ASN A 52 -18.89 -8.26 -3.16
C ASN A 52 -18.14 -8.99 -4.27
N GLY A 53 -16.82 -8.85 -4.27
CA GLY A 53 -15.95 -9.44 -5.29
C GLY A 53 -14.49 -9.24 -4.93
N SER A 54 -13.61 -10.09 -5.43
CA SER A 54 -12.17 -9.86 -5.29
C SER A 54 -11.63 -9.09 -6.49
N ILE A 55 -10.56 -8.35 -6.28
CA ILE A 55 -9.84 -7.66 -7.36
C ILE A 55 -8.50 -8.37 -7.57
N ARG A 56 -8.25 -8.82 -8.80
CA ARG A 56 -6.99 -9.40 -9.21
C ARG A 56 -6.30 -8.48 -10.20
N ILE A 57 -5.18 -7.92 -9.79
CA ILE A 57 -4.30 -7.12 -10.66
C ILE A 57 -3.22 -8.05 -11.20
N GLY A 58 -3.21 -8.22 -12.53
CA GLY A 58 -2.26 -9.09 -13.22
C GLY A 58 -0.81 -8.62 -13.10
N ALA A 59 0.13 -9.51 -13.40
CA ALA A 59 1.55 -9.17 -13.39
C ALA A 59 1.85 -8.02 -14.37
N GLY A 60 2.66 -7.05 -13.95
CA GLY A 60 3.01 -5.88 -14.74
C GLY A 60 1.85 -4.94 -15.11
N ALA A 61 0.64 -5.21 -14.63
CA ALA A 61 -0.50 -4.33 -14.89
C ALA A 61 -0.33 -2.99 -14.14
N ARG A 62 -0.91 -1.93 -14.69
CA ARG A 62 -0.95 -0.60 -14.07
C ARG A 62 -2.39 -0.26 -13.74
N VAL A 63 -2.67 0.03 -12.48
CA VAL A 63 -4.01 0.37 -12.00
C VAL A 63 -3.95 1.70 -11.29
N ARG A 64 -4.95 2.57 -11.43
CA ARG A 64 -4.94 3.83 -10.68
C ARG A 64 -5.14 3.56 -9.19
N ASN A 65 -6.25 2.96 -8.80
CA ASN A 65 -6.54 2.52 -7.42
C ASN A 65 -7.38 1.24 -7.48
N ALA A 66 -7.37 0.44 -6.41
CA ALA A 66 -8.31 -0.68 -6.28
C ALA A 66 -8.93 -0.76 -4.88
N GLU A 67 -10.25 -0.92 -4.82
CA GLU A 67 -11.02 -0.90 -3.58
C GLU A 67 -12.06 -2.03 -3.56
N THR A 68 -12.22 -2.70 -2.41
CA THR A 68 -13.35 -3.62 -2.23
C THR A 68 -13.87 -3.72 -0.80
N VAL A 69 -15.18 -3.86 -0.61
CA VAL A 69 -15.76 -4.00 0.74
C VAL A 69 -15.63 -5.43 1.26
N ASN A 70 -16.11 -6.44 0.51
CA ASN A 70 -16.12 -7.85 0.90
C ASN A 70 -15.40 -8.67 -0.16
N GLY A 71 -14.08 -8.60 -0.15
CA GLY A 71 -13.24 -9.33 -1.08
C GLY A 71 -11.77 -9.00 -0.88
N SER A 72 -10.89 -9.82 -1.44
CA SER A 72 -9.46 -9.58 -1.35
C SER A 72 -8.92 -8.87 -2.58
N ILE A 73 -7.85 -8.12 -2.40
CA ILE A 73 -7.07 -7.53 -3.49
C ILE A 73 -5.76 -8.29 -3.61
N LYS A 74 -5.45 -8.76 -4.82
CA LYS A 74 -4.17 -9.40 -5.11
C LYS A 74 -3.47 -8.68 -6.26
N ALA A 75 -2.25 -8.20 -6.03
CA ALA A 75 -1.39 -7.63 -7.06
C ALA A 75 -0.28 -8.62 -7.45
N GLY A 76 -0.25 -9.00 -8.72
CA GLY A 76 0.76 -9.89 -9.28
C GLY A 76 2.13 -9.22 -9.43
N ASN A 77 3.13 -10.03 -9.77
CA ASN A 77 4.53 -9.58 -9.85
C ASN A 77 4.69 -8.31 -10.69
N SER A 78 5.49 -7.37 -10.20
CA SER A 78 5.84 -6.12 -10.90
C SER A 78 4.64 -5.24 -11.29
N ALA A 79 3.45 -5.48 -10.72
CA ALA A 79 2.30 -4.60 -10.90
C ALA A 79 2.58 -3.22 -10.29
N ARG A 80 1.92 -2.20 -10.84
CA ARG A 80 1.97 -0.82 -10.35
C ARG A 80 0.57 -0.35 -10.03
N THR A 81 0.39 0.25 -8.87
CA THR A 81 -0.91 0.74 -8.43
C THR A 81 -0.75 2.02 -7.63
N GLY A 82 -1.78 2.86 -7.56
CA GLY A 82 -1.97 3.80 -6.45
C GLY A 82 -2.42 3.03 -5.21
N SER A 83 -3.37 3.57 -4.45
CA SER A 83 -3.79 2.97 -3.18
C SER A 83 -4.61 1.68 -3.36
N LEU A 84 -4.48 0.78 -2.39
CA LEU A 84 -5.26 -0.46 -2.30
C LEU A 84 -6.01 -0.50 -0.97
N GLU A 85 -7.33 -0.65 -1.02
CA GLU A 85 -8.18 -0.59 0.17
C GLU A 85 -9.19 -1.74 0.24
N THR A 86 -9.39 -2.32 1.42
CA THR A 86 -10.52 -3.23 1.64
C THR A 86 -11.08 -3.26 3.05
N VAL A 87 -12.40 -3.40 3.22
CA VAL A 87 -13.01 -3.51 4.55
C VAL A 87 -12.86 -4.92 5.14
N ASN A 88 -13.34 -5.94 4.43
CA ASN A 88 -13.36 -7.33 4.88
C ASN A 88 -12.67 -8.23 3.86
N GLY A 89 -11.33 -8.15 3.84
CA GLY A 89 -10.52 -8.92 2.92
C GLY A 89 -9.04 -8.69 3.11
N SER A 90 -8.24 -9.51 2.44
CA SER A 90 -6.79 -9.37 2.49
C SER A 90 -6.26 -8.58 1.30
N ILE A 91 -5.18 -7.85 1.51
CA ILE A 91 -4.37 -7.26 0.45
C ILE A 91 -3.07 -8.07 0.36
N ARG A 92 -2.80 -8.65 -0.81
CA ARG A 92 -1.58 -9.42 -1.06
C ARG A 92 -0.84 -8.88 -2.26
N LEU A 93 0.37 -8.42 -2.03
CA LEU A 93 1.31 -8.04 -3.08
C LEU A 93 2.30 -9.19 -3.27
N GLU A 94 2.46 -9.64 -4.51
CA GLU A 94 3.52 -10.56 -4.88
C GLU A 94 4.87 -9.80 -4.99
N GLU A 95 5.80 -10.28 -5.79
CA GLU A 95 7.16 -9.73 -5.83
C GLU A 95 7.24 -8.43 -6.64
N GLN A 96 8.07 -7.49 -6.19
CA GLN A 96 8.41 -6.26 -6.91
C GLN A 96 7.21 -5.36 -7.27
N VAL A 97 6.11 -5.48 -6.54
CA VAL A 97 4.95 -4.60 -6.71
C VAL A 97 5.30 -3.19 -6.22
N GLU A 98 4.88 -2.18 -6.97
CA GLU A 98 5.03 -0.77 -6.59
C GLU A 98 3.65 -0.15 -6.35
N VAL A 99 3.49 0.47 -5.19
CA VAL A 99 2.28 1.12 -4.71
C VAL A 99 2.63 2.58 -4.45
N ASP A 100 2.06 3.48 -5.24
CA ASP A 100 2.33 4.93 -5.15
C ASP A 100 1.59 5.61 -3.98
N GLY A 101 0.61 4.92 -3.38
CA GLY A 101 -0.13 5.37 -2.20
C GLY A 101 -0.09 4.38 -1.04
N ASP A 102 -1.16 4.39 -0.23
CA ASP A 102 -1.34 3.54 0.96
C ASP A 102 -1.88 2.12 0.70
N LEU A 103 -1.68 1.25 1.69
CA LEU A 103 -2.37 -0.04 1.81
C LEU A 103 -3.25 -0.04 3.06
N GLU A 104 -4.56 -0.24 2.89
CA GLU A 104 -5.51 -0.09 4.00
C GLU A 104 -6.49 -1.26 4.10
N THR A 105 -6.71 -1.77 5.33
CA THR A 105 -7.83 -2.67 5.56
C THR A 105 -8.39 -2.68 6.98
N VAL A 106 -9.71 -2.87 7.13
CA VAL A 106 -10.32 -2.95 8.47
C VAL A 106 -10.17 -4.36 9.06
N ASN A 107 -10.61 -5.40 8.36
CA ASN A 107 -10.71 -6.77 8.85
C ASN A 107 -10.06 -7.77 7.88
N GLY A 108 -8.77 -7.60 7.61
CA GLY A 108 -8.00 -8.63 6.93
C GLY A 108 -6.53 -8.34 6.89
N SER A 109 -5.74 -9.27 6.37
CA SER A 109 -4.28 -9.17 6.43
C SER A 109 -3.71 -8.38 5.25
N ILE A 110 -2.60 -7.70 5.50
CA ILE A 110 -1.78 -7.07 4.47
C ILE A 110 -0.46 -7.83 4.38
N PHE A 111 -0.13 -8.33 3.19
CA PHE A 111 1.15 -8.96 2.93
C PHE A 111 1.86 -8.27 1.76
N VAL A 112 3.09 -7.85 2.00
CA VAL A 112 3.98 -7.28 0.99
C VAL A 112 5.12 -8.25 0.72
N GLY A 113 5.13 -8.77 -0.50
CA GLY A 113 6.16 -9.67 -1.00
C GLY A 113 7.53 -9.01 -1.18
N ARG A 114 8.48 -9.84 -1.58
CA ARG A 114 9.89 -9.46 -1.79
C ARG A 114 10.02 -8.28 -2.72
N ASP A 115 10.87 -7.32 -2.34
CA ASP A 115 11.18 -6.12 -3.12
C ASP A 115 9.97 -5.23 -3.43
N GLY A 116 8.84 -5.45 -2.76
CA GLY A 116 7.68 -4.56 -2.83
C GLY A 116 8.02 -3.16 -2.30
N ARG A 117 7.43 -2.13 -2.91
CA ARG A 117 7.61 -0.73 -2.53
C ARG A 117 6.25 -0.07 -2.31
N ILE A 118 6.06 0.49 -1.14
CA ILE A 118 4.89 1.29 -0.77
C ILE A 118 5.43 2.70 -0.52
N ALA A 119 4.94 3.68 -1.28
CA ALA A 119 5.41 5.05 -1.19
C ALA A 119 4.93 5.73 0.10
N GLU A 120 3.72 5.41 0.54
CA GLU A 120 3.11 5.95 1.76
C GLU A 120 3.10 4.88 2.87
N GLY A 121 2.02 4.74 3.63
CA GLY A 121 1.89 3.90 4.81
C GLY A 121 1.14 2.59 4.60
N ILE A 122 1.00 1.86 5.70
CA ILE A 122 0.18 0.65 5.80
C ILE A 122 -0.68 0.74 7.04
N GLU A 123 -2.00 0.65 6.88
CA GLU A 123 -2.95 0.69 7.99
C GLU A 123 -3.82 -0.57 8.05
N THR A 124 -4.01 -1.12 9.26
CA THR A 124 -5.10 -2.06 9.49
C THR A 124 -5.69 -2.07 10.89
N VAL A 125 -6.99 -2.31 11.03
CA VAL A 125 -7.61 -2.41 12.37
C VAL A 125 -7.40 -3.79 13.00
N ASN A 126 -7.85 -4.85 12.34
CA ASN A 126 -7.87 -6.23 12.88
C ASN A 126 -7.08 -7.25 12.04
N GLY A 127 -6.18 -6.75 11.21
CA GLY A 127 -5.38 -7.52 10.27
C GLY A 127 -3.95 -7.81 10.69
N ALA A 128 -3.41 -8.97 10.34
CA ALA A 128 -1.96 -9.16 10.42
C ALA A 128 -1.25 -8.41 9.28
N ILE A 129 -0.11 -7.80 9.56
CA ILE A 129 0.76 -7.16 8.56
C ILE A 129 2.05 -7.97 8.44
N GLY A 130 2.43 -8.35 7.23
CA GLY A 130 3.67 -9.08 6.95
C GLY A 130 4.47 -8.45 5.81
N LEU A 131 5.71 -8.12 6.08
CA LEU A 131 6.66 -7.58 5.11
C LEU A 131 7.82 -8.55 4.90
N VAL A 132 8.27 -8.74 3.66
CA VAL A 132 9.46 -9.54 3.35
C VAL A 132 10.36 -8.74 2.42
N ALA A 133 11.54 -8.32 2.88
CA ALA A 133 12.47 -7.52 2.09
C ALA A 133 11.77 -6.36 1.33
N ALA A 134 10.79 -5.73 1.98
CA ALA A 134 9.94 -4.68 1.40
C ALA A 134 10.37 -3.29 1.87
N ARG A 135 9.96 -2.25 1.16
CA ARG A 135 10.17 -0.85 1.53
C ARG A 135 8.83 -0.15 1.74
N VAL A 136 8.68 0.53 2.87
CA VAL A 136 7.51 1.35 3.21
C VAL A 136 8.00 2.78 3.48
N GLY A 137 7.43 3.76 2.78
CA GLY A 137 7.85 5.15 2.85
C GLY A 137 7.27 5.92 4.04
N GLY A 138 6.09 5.51 4.52
CA GLY A 138 5.39 6.08 5.66
C GLY A 138 5.36 5.18 6.89
N ASP A 139 4.37 5.43 7.73
CA ASP A 139 4.15 4.73 9.00
C ASP A 139 3.41 3.40 8.80
N ILE A 140 3.55 2.49 9.78
CA ILE A 140 2.69 1.32 9.91
C ILE A 140 1.78 1.51 11.11
N GLU A 141 0.47 1.55 10.88
CA GLU A 141 -0.52 1.79 11.92
C GLU A 141 -1.47 0.60 12.07
N THR A 142 -1.73 0.17 13.31
CA THR A 142 -2.70 -0.88 13.56
C THR A 142 -3.34 -0.82 14.95
N VAL A 143 -4.39 -1.62 15.18
CA VAL A 143 -5.05 -1.72 16.49
C VAL A 143 -4.83 -3.09 17.13
N THR A 144 -5.18 -4.20 16.47
CA THR A 144 -5.17 -5.54 17.09
C THR A 144 -4.32 -6.58 16.36
N GLY A 145 -3.79 -6.21 15.19
CA GLY A 145 -3.05 -7.08 14.29
C GLY A 145 -1.68 -7.53 14.77
N ASP A 146 -1.26 -8.75 14.43
CA ASP A 146 0.15 -9.13 14.54
C ASP A 146 0.96 -8.43 13.44
N LEU A 147 2.17 -7.97 13.75
CA LEU A 147 3.04 -7.29 12.78
C LEU A 147 4.35 -8.06 12.65
N THR A 148 4.75 -8.35 11.41
CA THR A 148 6.08 -8.86 11.08
C THR A 148 6.75 -7.96 10.06
N VAL A 149 7.70 -7.14 10.52
CA VAL A 149 8.67 -6.47 9.66
C VAL A 149 9.77 -7.48 9.38
N GLY A 150 9.58 -8.32 8.35
CA GLY A 150 10.45 -9.46 8.08
C GLY A 150 11.84 -9.06 7.57
N ALA A 151 12.67 -10.07 7.37
CA ALA A 151 14.10 -9.88 7.10
C ALA A 151 14.38 -8.90 5.94
N GLY A 152 15.29 -7.96 6.18
CA GLY A 152 15.71 -6.96 5.20
C GLY A 152 14.63 -5.93 4.81
N SER A 153 13.48 -5.90 5.49
CA SER A 153 12.47 -4.88 5.23
C SER A 153 12.87 -3.54 5.85
N HIS A 154 12.46 -2.45 5.21
CA HIS A 154 12.81 -1.09 5.62
C HIS A 154 11.55 -0.22 5.66
N VAL A 155 11.20 0.24 6.86
CA VAL A 155 10.14 1.20 7.13
C VAL A 155 10.80 2.54 7.43
N ARG A 156 10.52 3.55 6.60
CA ARG A 156 11.03 4.92 6.80
C ARG A 156 10.26 5.66 7.90
N GLY A 157 8.97 5.38 8.04
CA GLY A 157 8.18 5.85 9.17
C GLY A 157 8.43 5.05 10.45
N GLY A 158 7.52 5.24 11.40
CA GLY A 158 7.43 4.49 12.65
C GLY A 158 6.40 3.36 12.60
N ILE A 159 6.17 2.79 13.78
CA ILE A 159 5.11 1.80 14.02
C ILE A 159 4.22 2.35 15.13
N ARG A 160 2.91 2.38 14.89
CA ARG A 160 1.93 2.81 15.89
C ARG A 160 0.88 1.74 16.13
N TYR A 161 0.71 1.36 17.39
CA TYR A 161 -0.44 0.58 17.84
C TYR A 161 -1.39 1.49 18.62
N HIS A 162 -2.59 1.69 18.10
CA HIS A 162 -3.60 2.50 18.76
C HIS A 162 -4.31 1.74 19.88
N LYS A 163 -4.81 2.50 20.87
CA LYS A 163 -5.69 1.94 21.88
C LYS A 163 -7.02 1.50 21.23
N PRO A 164 -7.51 0.27 21.48
CA PRO A 164 -8.81 -0.14 20.96
C PRO A 164 -9.92 0.77 21.50
N SER A 165 -10.81 1.20 20.59
CA SER A 165 -11.96 2.05 20.91
C SER A 165 -12.83 1.42 22.00
N MET A 166 -13.08 2.19 23.06
CA MET A 166 -13.86 1.80 24.23
C MET A 166 -15.38 2.02 24.00
N VAL A 167 -15.91 1.66 22.83
CA VAL A 167 -17.34 1.79 22.55
C VAL A 167 -18.08 0.56 23.06
N ARG A 168 -18.71 0.73 24.23
CA ARG A 168 -19.95 0.13 24.80
C ARG A 168 -20.48 -1.27 24.36
N PHE A 169 -19.69 -2.17 23.77
CA PHE A 169 -20.21 -3.47 23.30
C PHE A 169 -19.38 -4.73 23.64
N ASN A 170 -18.23 -4.64 24.34
CA ASN A 170 -17.49 -5.85 24.71
C ASN A 170 -16.83 -5.77 26.09
N VAL A 171 -17.66 -5.69 27.14
CA VAL A 171 -17.23 -6.01 28.51
C VAL A 171 -17.02 -7.54 28.58
N GLY A 172 -15.77 -8.01 28.54
CA GLY A 172 -15.45 -9.37 29.01
C GLY A 172 -14.45 -10.23 28.23
N LYS A 173 -13.93 -9.81 27.06
CA LYS A 173 -12.87 -10.59 26.38
C LYS A 173 -11.51 -9.89 26.52
N LYS A 174 -10.62 -10.46 27.34
CA LYS A 174 -9.19 -10.10 27.31
C LYS A 174 -8.67 -10.42 25.92
N GLN A 175 -8.40 -9.39 25.12
CA GLN A 175 -7.76 -9.60 23.83
C GLN A 175 -6.32 -10.08 24.07
N ARG A 176 -5.89 -11.09 23.31
CA ARG A 176 -4.48 -11.48 23.32
C ARG A 176 -3.61 -10.27 22.93
N PRO A 177 -2.49 -10.02 23.62
CA PRO A 177 -1.52 -9.03 23.16
C PRO A 177 -1.06 -9.37 21.73
N PRO A 178 -1.08 -8.41 20.79
CA PRO A 178 -0.54 -8.62 19.46
C PRO A 178 0.96 -8.91 19.53
N ARG A 179 1.44 -9.73 18.61
CA ARG A 179 2.85 -10.09 18.49
C ARG A 179 3.49 -9.23 17.39
N VAL A 180 4.54 -8.51 17.76
CA VAL A 180 5.28 -7.59 16.88
C VAL A 180 6.68 -8.12 16.72
N ILE A 181 7.09 -8.39 15.50
CA ILE A 181 8.39 -8.98 15.16
C ILE A 181 9.15 -8.04 14.24
N ILE A 182 10.33 -7.63 14.68
CA ILE A 182 11.30 -6.91 13.86
C ILE A 182 12.43 -7.88 13.49
N GLY A 183 12.45 -8.29 12.22
CA GLY A 183 13.27 -9.37 11.69
C GLY A 183 14.76 -9.03 11.49
N PRO A 184 15.57 -10.03 11.09
CA PRO A 184 16.99 -9.83 10.81
C PRO A 184 17.23 -8.74 9.76
N ASN A 185 18.13 -7.81 10.07
CA ASN A 185 18.52 -6.69 9.20
C ASN A 185 17.35 -5.79 8.79
N ALA A 186 16.22 -5.88 9.49
CA ALA A 186 15.12 -4.96 9.29
C ALA A 186 15.46 -3.58 9.88
N VAL A 187 14.93 -2.54 9.25
CA VAL A 187 15.12 -1.15 9.66
C VAL A 187 13.77 -0.48 9.83
N VAL A 188 13.54 0.12 10.99
CA VAL A 188 12.42 1.04 11.25
C VAL A 188 13.04 2.36 11.72
N GLU A 189 13.00 3.39 10.89
CA GLU A 189 13.67 4.66 11.21
C GLU A 189 12.90 5.48 12.24
N GLY A 190 11.56 5.47 12.14
CA GLY A 190 10.68 6.20 13.04
C GLY A 190 10.47 5.53 14.41
N PRO A 191 9.73 6.20 15.31
CA PRO A 191 9.45 5.68 16.64
C PRO A 191 8.51 4.47 16.61
N LEU A 192 8.64 3.60 17.60
CA LEU A 192 7.73 2.49 17.86
C LEU A 192 6.85 2.86 19.06
N VAL A 193 5.59 3.21 18.80
CA VAL A 193 4.65 3.72 19.81
C VAL A 193 3.52 2.71 20.02
N PHE A 194 3.39 2.18 21.23
CA PHE A 194 2.36 1.21 21.59
C PHE A 194 1.42 1.78 22.66
N GLU A 195 0.19 2.09 22.30
CA GLU A 195 -0.86 2.57 23.22
C GLU A 195 -1.64 1.41 23.88
N ARG A 196 -1.19 0.18 23.65
CA ARG A 196 -1.70 -1.07 24.22
C ARG A 196 -0.56 -2.05 24.44
N GLU A 197 -0.80 -3.06 25.26
CA GLU A 197 0.16 -4.15 25.48
C GLU A 197 0.40 -4.94 24.18
N VAL A 198 1.67 -5.17 23.86
CA VAL A 198 2.16 -6.01 22.76
C VAL A 198 3.33 -6.88 23.22
N LYS A 199 3.56 -7.99 22.52
CA LYS A 199 4.79 -8.77 22.66
C LYS A 199 5.75 -8.37 21.53
N LEU A 200 6.70 -7.49 21.87
CA LEU A 200 7.68 -6.96 20.92
C LEU A 200 8.95 -7.81 20.90
N TYR A 201 9.24 -8.43 19.77
CA TYR A 201 10.47 -9.18 19.50
C TYR A 201 11.33 -8.40 18.52
N VAL A 202 12.59 -8.16 18.87
CA VAL A 202 13.53 -7.39 18.03
C VAL A 202 14.80 -8.19 17.81
N HIS A 203 15.10 -8.49 16.55
CA HIS A 203 16.34 -9.17 16.20
C HIS A 203 17.55 -8.33 16.58
N THR A 204 18.64 -8.96 17.02
CA THR A 204 19.88 -8.25 17.42
C THR A 204 20.48 -7.40 16.29
N SER A 205 20.34 -7.83 15.04
CA SER A 205 20.81 -7.08 13.86
C SER A 205 19.82 -6.02 13.33
N ALA A 206 18.63 -5.92 13.89
CA ALA A 206 17.64 -4.92 13.48
C ALA A 206 18.02 -3.52 14.00
N ARG A 207 17.65 -2.48 13.23
CA ARG A 207 17.76 -1.08 13.64
C ARG A 207 16.36 -0.52 13.81
N ILE A 208 16.08 0.09 14.95
CA ILE A 208 14.77 0.63 15.28
C ILE A 208 14.91 2.01 15.94
N GLY A 209 13.90 2.86 15.77
CA GLY A 209 13.76 4.09 16.53
C GLY A 209 13.42 3.86 18.00
N ALA A 210 13.11 4.95 18.70
CA ALA A 210 12.77 4.92 20.13
C ALA A 210 11.49 4.11 20.38
N ILE A 211 11.47 3.31 21.45
CA ILE A 211 10.31 2.51 21.87
C ILE A 211 9.57 3.22 23.00
N THR A 212 8.24 3.33 22.86
CA THR A 212 7.32 3.82 23.90
C THR A 212 6.18 2.83 24.09
N GLY A 213 5.89 2.45 25.34
CA GLY A 213 4.71 1.61 25.67
C GLY A 213 4.91 0.10 25.53
N ALA A 214 6.12 -0.36 25.19
CA ALA A 214 6.48 -1.78 25.19
C ALA A 214 7.94 -1.98 25.64
N THR A 215 8.29 -3.21 26.00
CA THR A 215 9.68 -3.64 26.24
C THR A 215 10.10 -4.61 25.16
N ALA A 216 11.23 -4.35 24.51
CA ALA A 216 11.75 -5.23 23.46
C ALA A 216 12.38 -6.50 24.05
N ILE A 217 11.91 -7.66 23.59
CA ILE A 217 12.52 -8.96 23.81
C ILE A 217 13.51 -9.20 22.66
N ARG A 218 14.80 -9.25 22.99
CA ARG A 218 15.85 -9.47 21.99
C ARG A 218 15.95 -10.95 21.62
N TYR A 219 16.19 -11.22 20.35
CA TYR A 219 16.47 -12.57 19.83
C TYR A 219 17.51 -12.50 18.69
N ASP A 220 18.20 -13.61 18.42
CA ASP A 220 19.32 -13.69 17.47
C ASP A 220 19.23 -14.88 16.50
N THR A 221 18.13 -15.64 16.56
CA THR A 221 17.83 -16.72 15.64
C THR A 221 17.15 -16.21 14.36
N ASP A 222 17.33 -16.94 13.25
CA ASP A 222 16.72 -16.60 11.95
C ASP A 222 15.20 -16.45 11.99
N ARG A 223 14.55 -17.19 12.90
CA ARG A 223 13.12 -17.11 13.16
C ARG A 223 12.89 -16.57 14.56
N ALA A 224 11.91 -15.68 14.69
CA ALA A 224 11.46 -15.22 16.00
C ALA A 224 10.95 -16.40 16.84
N PRO A 225 11.16 -16.39 18.17
CA PRO A 225 10.71 -17.46 19.06
C PRO A 225 9.23 -17.75 18.87
N ALA A 226 8.89 -19.01 18.60
CA ALA A 226 7.49 -19.45 18.66
C ALA A 226 7.07 -19.51 20.13
N GLU A 227 5.93 -18.89 20.44
CA GLU A 227 5.26 -19.05 21.74
C GLU A 227 4.18 -20.12 21.61
#